data_AF-A0A0G0WMT7-F1
#
_entry.id   AF-A0A0G0WMT7-F1
#
_cell.length_a   1.000
_cell.length_b   1.000
_cell.length_c   1.000
_cell.angle_alpha   90.00
_cell.angle_beta   90.00
_cell.angle_gamma   90.00
#
_symmetry.space_group_name_H-M   'P 1'
#
loop_
_entity.id
_entity.type
_entity.pdbx_description
1 polymer ?
#
loop_
_entity_poly.entity_id
_entity_poly.type
_entity_poly.pdbx_seq_one_letter_code
_entity_poly.pdbx_strand_id
1 'polypeptide(L)'
;MPKIGNHIEPERIPCDRCGSKRRVSKTWIERIKNDHGEMVLYHSKIVCTNRKCQAEFEQRIVEDKEKRTKIREAKMENDAKRLAIKQKLAQKKAAFSSLKT
;
A
#
# COMPACT_ATOMS: atom_id res chain seq x y z
N MET A 1 -16.31 11.49 -22.83
CA MET A 1 -14.85 11.41 -22.67
C MET A 1 -14.34 10.18 -23.41
N PRO A 2 -13.49 10.31 -24.43
CA PRO A 2 -12.88 9.16 -25.11
C PRO A 2 -11.97 8.41 -24.12
N LYS A 3 -12.07 7.08 -24.13
CA LYS A 3 -11.17 6.21 -23.36
C LYS A 3 -9.80 6.20 -24.06
N ILE A 4 -8.91 7.10 -23.64
CA ILE A 4 -7.52 7.12 -24.12
C ILE A 4 -6.81 5.93 -23.45
N GLY A 5 -6.46 4.93 -24.25
CA GLY A 5 -5.75 3.74 -23.82
C GLY A 5 -6.36 2.47 -24.40
N ASN A 6 -5.52 1.59 -24.93
CA ASN A 6 -5.93 0.26 -25.37
C ASN A 6 -6.55 -0.48 -24.18
N HIS A 7 -7.89 -0.56 -24.13
CA HIS A 7 -8.60 -1.39 -23.16
C HIS A 7 -8.30 -2.85 -23.51
N ILE A 8 -7.19 -3.37 -23.01
CA ILE A 8 -6.87 -4.78 -23.20
C ILE A 8 -7.83 -5.55 -22.30
N GLU A 9 -8.73 -6.29 -22.92
CA GLU A 9 -9.59 -7.22 -22.21
C GLU A 9 -8.71 -8.24 -21.49
N PRO A 10 -8.81 -8.36 -20.16
CA PRO A 10 -7.93 -9.24 -19.39
C PRO A 10 -8.12 -10.71 -19.74
N GLU A 11 -9.20 -11.07 -20.44
CA GLU A 11 -9.45 -12.42 -20.95
C GLU A 11 -8.54 -12.79 -22.12
N ARG A 12 -8.01 -11.81 -22.85
CA ARG A 12 -7.07 -12.03 -23.97
C ARG A 12 -5.63 -12.24 -23.51
N ILE A 13 -5.30 -11.83 -22.28
CA ILE A 13 -3.96 -11.99 -21.73
C ILE A 13 -3.94 -13.23 -20.81
N PRO A 14 -3.15 -14.27 -21.15
CA PRO A 14 -3.01 -15.44 -20.28
C PRO A 14 -2.31 -15.08 -18.96
N CYS A 15 -2.40 -15.97 -17.98
CA CYS A 15 -1.73 -15.78 -16.70
C CYS A 15 -0.22 -15.95 -16.83
N ASP A 16 0.56 -14.91 -16.52
CA ASP A 16 2.03 -14.95 -16.56
C ASP A 16 2.65 -16.05 -15.67
N ARG A 17 1.88 -16.57 -14.70
CA ARG A 17 2.33 -17.58 -13.73
C ARG A 17 2.03 -19.02 -14.16
N CYS A 18 0.99 -19.26 -14.95
CA CYS A 18 0.57 -20.63 -15.31
C CYS A 18 -0.05 -20.76 -16.71
N GLY A 19 -0.05 -19.72 -17.53
CA GLY A 19 -0.65 -19.67 -18.87
C GLY A 19 -2.18 -19.75 -18.92
N SER A 20 -2.85 -20.04 -17.80
CA SER A 20 -4.32 -20.17 -17.77
C SER A 20 -5.04 -18.84 -17.99
N LYS A 21 -6.30 -18.89 -18.42
CA LYS A 21 -7.11 -17.69 -18.65
C LYS A 21 -7.25 -16.84 -17.37
N ARG A 22 -7.42 -15.54 -17.55
CA ARG A 22 -7.73 -14.57 -16.49
C ARG A 22 -9.17 -14.10 -16.62
N ARG A 23 -9.78 -13.71 -15.51
CA ARG A 23 -11.12 -13.10 -15.49
C ARG A 23 -11.17 -11.90 -14.56
N VAL A 24 -12.04 -10.94 -14.85
CA VAL A 24 -12.35 -9.86 -13.91
C VAL A 24 -13.21 -10.43 -12.79
N SER A 25 -12.71 -10.36 -11.56
CA SER A 25 -13.45 -10.83 -10.37
C SER A 25 -14.31 -9.74 -9.76
N LYS A 26 -13.84 -8.49 -9.76
CA LYS A 26 -14.52 -7.36 -9.12
C LYS A 26 -14.05 -6.07 -9.76
N THR A 27 -14.96 -5.13 -9.93
CA THR A 27 -14.66 -3.74 -10.27
C THR A 27 -15.23 -2.84 -9.20
N TRP A 28 -14.55 -1.75 -8.87
CA TRP A 28 -15.07 -0.73 -7.96
C TRP A 28 -14.55 0.65 -8.34
N ILE A 29 -15.28 1.65 -7.89
CA ILE A 29 -14.94 3.05 -8.09
C ILE A 29 -14.50 3.60 -6.74
N GLU A 30 -13.34 4.22 -6.70
CA GLU A 30 -12.81 4.88 -5.51
C GLU A 30 -12.80 6.38 -5.76
N ARG A 31 -13.44 7.13 -4.87
CA ARG A 31 -13.48 8.60 -4.93
C ARG A 31 -12.56 9.15 -3.85
N ILE A 32 -11.51 9.84 -4.26
CA ILE A 32 -10.51 10.43 -3.37
C ILE A 32 -10.66 11.94 -3.41
N LYS A 33 -10.91 12.54 -2.25
CA LYS A 33 -10.92 14.01 -2.10
C LYS A 33 -9.49 14.50 -1.96
N ASN A 34 -9.09 15.40 -2.85
CA ASN A 34 -7.81 16.09 -2.84
C ASN A 34 -8.06 17.59 -2.65
N ASP A 35 -7.00 18.37 -2.39
CA ASP A 35 -7.08 19.82 -2.21
C ASP A 35 -7.67 20.56 -3.44
N HIS A 36 -7.60 19.93 -4.62
CA HIS A 36 -8.11 20.46 -5.89
C HIS A 36 -9.49 19.93 -6.31
N GLY A 37 -10.17 19.15 -5.45
CA GLY A 37 -11.50 18.58 -5.73
C GLY A 37 -11.56 17.07 -5.59
N GLU A 38 -12.42 16.40 -6.37
CA GLU A 38 -12.62 14.95 -6.31
C GLU A 38 -11.96 14.23 -7.49
N MET A 39 -11.11 13.25 -7.18
CA MET A 39 -10.54 12.32 -8.15
C MET A 39 -11.31 11.00 -8.12
N VAL A 40 -11.70 10.50 -9.29
CA VAL A 40 -12.41 9.23 -9.45
C VAL A 40 -11.48 8.21 -10.06
N LEU A 41 -11.19 7.13 -9.33
CA LEU A 41 -10.38 6.00 -9.77
C LEU A 41 -11.27 4.80 -10.08
N TYR A 42 -11.02 4.18 -11.22
CA TYR A 42 -11.70 2.96 -11.64
C TYR A 42 -10.77 1.77 -11.46
N HIS A 43 -11.12 0.89 -10.53
CA HIS A 43 -10.32 -0.28 -10.22
C HIS A 43 -10.97 -1.54 -10.78
N SER A 44 -10.12 -2.48 -11.19
CA SER A 44 -10.52 -3.84 -11.55
C SER A 44 -9.57 -4.85 -10.90
N LYS A 45 -10.14 -5.86 -10.26
CA LYS A 45 -9.43 -7.02 -9.72
C LYS A 45 -9.52 -8.15 -10.73
N ILE A 46 -8.37 -8.54 -11.27
CA ILE A 46 -8.24 -9.65 -12.21
C ILE A 46 -7.68 -10.86 -11.46
N VAL A 47 -8.28 -12.03 -11.67
CA VAL A 47 -7.86 -13.30 -11.04
C VAL A 47 -7.61 -14.37 -12.08
N CYS A 48 -6.70 -15.30 -11.78
CA CYS A 48 -6.50 -16.48 -12.59
C CYS A 48 -7.67 -17.45 -12.43
N THR A 49 -8.11 -18.10 -13.50
CA THR A 49 -9.15 -19.14 -13.43
C THR A 49 -8.65 -20.44 -12.80
N ASN A 50 -7.33 -20.69 -12.87
CA ASN A 50 -6.70 -21.84 -12.22
C ASN A 50 -6.64 -21.60 -10.70
N ARG A 51 -7.43 -22.38 -9.96
CA ARG A 51 -7.57 -22.26 -8.49
C ARG A 51 -6.26 -22.49 -7.76
N LYS A 52 -5.45 -23.45 -8.18
CA LYS A 52 -4.16 -23.74 -7.53
C LYS A 52 -3.20 -22.58 -7.68
N CYS A 53 -3.05 -22.09 -8.91
CA CYS A 53 -2.21 -20.93 -9.20
C CYS A 53 -2.71 -19.66 -8.49
N GLN A 54 -4.03 -19.47 -8.39
CA GLN A 54 -4.60 -18.33 -7.68
C GLN A 54 -4.37 -18.44 -6.15
N ALA A 55 -4.54 -19.61 -5.55
CA ALA A 55 -4.31 -19.81 -4.12
C ALA A 55 -2.84 -19.55 -3.73
N GLU A 56 -1.89 -20.08 -4.49
CA GLU A 56 -0.45 -19.85 -4.27
C GLU A 56 -0.10 -18.35 -4.36
N PHE A 57 -0.78 -17.61 -5.25
CA PHE A 57 -0.61 -16.16 -5.35
C PHE A 57 -1.06 -15.44 -4.09
N GLU A 58 -2.26 -15.79 -3.64
CA GLU A 58 -2.92 -15.11 -2.54
C GLU A 58 -2.15 -15.34 -1.24
N GLN A 59 -1.61 -16.55 -1.05
CA GLN A 59 -0.69 -16.86 0.05
C GLN A 59 0.55 -15.94 0.01
N ARG A 60 1.23 -15.84 -1.13
CA ARG A 60 2.40 -14.95 -1.26
C ARG A 60 2.08 -13.48 -1.02
N ILE A 61 0.92 -13.02 -1.49
CA ILE A 61 0.45 -11.65 -1.22
C ILE A 61 0.22 -11.42 0.27
N VAL A 62 -0.36 -12.37 0.98
CA VAL A 62 -0.59 -12.28 2.43
C VAL A 62 0.74 -12.22 3.17
N GLU A 63 1.67 -13.12 2.85
CA GLU A 63 3.02 -13.11 3.44
C GLU A 63 3.76 -11.78 3.20
N ASP A 64 3.71 -11.26 1.98
CA ASP A 64 4.33 -9.98 1.64
C ASP A 64 3.66 -8.80 2.35
N LYS A 65 2.34 -8.85 2.53
CA LYS A 65 1.60 -7.85 3.30
C LYS A 65 2.05 -7.86 4.76
N GLU A 66 2.15 -9.03 5.37
CA GLU A 66 2.61 -9.20 6.75
C GLU A 66 4.06 -8.74 6.94
N LYS A 67 4.95 -9.04 5.99
CA LYS A 67 6.34 -8.53 6.02
C LYS A 67 6.35 -7.00 5.98
N ARG A 68 5.55 -6.40 5.09
CA ARG A 68 5.46 -4.93 4.96
C ARG A 68 4.85 -4.27 6.20
N THR A 69 3.85 -4.87 6.83
CA THR A 69 3.26 -4.32 8.07
C THR A 69 4.27 -4.35 9.22
N LYS A 70 4.98 -5.47 9.42
CA LYS A 70 6.03 -5.58 10.45
C LYS A 70 7.14 -4.53 10.27
N ILE A 71 7.59 -4.33 9.03
CA ILE A 71 8.59 -3.30 8.73
C ILE A 71 8.06 -1.90 9.04
N ARG A 72 6.78 -1.62 8.70
CA ARG A 72 6.15 -0.33 8.98
C ARG A 72 6.03 -0.08 10.48
N GLU A 73 5.62 -1.09 11.25
CA GLU A 73 5.50 -1.01 12.71
C GLU A 73 6.86 -0.78 13.36
N ALA A 74 7.88 -1.55 12.99
CA ALA A 74 9.24 -1.37 13.50
C ALA A 74 9.80 0.03 13.16
N LYS A 75 9.49 0.56 11.99
CA LYS A 75 9.88 1.93 11.62
C LYS A 75 9.18 2.96 12.50
N MET A 76 7.86 2.85 12.68
CA MET A 76 7.09 3.77 13.54
C MET A 76 7.60 3.75 14.98
N GLU A 77 7.90 2.58 15.52
CA GLU A 77 8.43 2.45 16.88
C GLU A 77 9.80 3.11 17.03
N ASN A 78 10.70 2.91 16.06
CA ASN A 78 12.02 3.54 16.05
C ASN A 78 11.94 5.07 15.90
N ASP A 79 11.05 5.56 15.03
CA ASP A 79 10.84 6.99 14.85
C ASP A 79 10.26 7.64 16.13
N ALA A 80 9.34 6.96 16.81
CA ALA A 80 8.81 7.40 18.11
C ALA A 80 9.89 7.45 19.20
N LYS A 81 10.75 6.41 19.30
CA LYS A 81 11.89 6.40 20.23
C LYS A 81 12.87 7.55 19.95
N ARG A 82 13.18 7.80 18.68
CA ARG A 82 14.06 8.92 18.26
C ARG A 82 13.45 10.27 18.64
N LEU A 83 12.14 10.45 18.43
CA LEU A 83 11.44 11.67 18.80
C LEU A 83 11.47 11.89 20.32
N ALA A 84 11.20 10.85 21.11
CA ALA A 84 11.22 10.91 22.56
C ALA A 84 12.62 11.27 23.13
N ILE A 85 13.68 10.71 22.54
CA ILE A 85 15.06 11.07 22.91
C ILE A 85 15.35 12.54 22.59
N LYS A 86 14.95 13.02 21.39
CA LYS A 86 15.13 14.43 21.02
C LYS A 86 14.39 15.37 21.97
N GLN A 87 13.16 15.04 22.36
CA GLN A 87 12.38 15.82 23.33
C GLN A 87 13.06 15.87 24.69
N LYS A 88 13.55 14.74 25.22
CA LYS A 88 14.27 14.69 26.50
C LYS A 88 15.56 15.53 26.47
N LEU A 89 16.30 15.50 25.35
CA LEU A 89 17.50 16.33 25.19
C LEU A 89 17.18 17.82 25.11
N ALA A 90 16.10 18.20 24.42
CA ALA A 90 15.64 19.59 24.37
C ALA A 90 15.22 20.10 25.76
N GLN A 91 14.48 19.30 26.53
CA GLN A 91 14.08 19.63 27.90
C GLN A 91 15.30 19.80 28.83
N LYS A 92 16.29 18.91 28.75
CA LYS A 92 17.54 19.04 29.53
C LYS A 92 18.32 20.31 29.17
N LYS A 93 18.37 20.68 27.89
CA LYS A 93 19.02 21.93 27.44
C LYS A 93 18.28 23.17 27.96
N ALA A 94 16.94 23.17 27.91
CA ALA A 94 16.13 24.26 28.43
C ALA A 94 16.28 24.42 29.96
N ALA A 95 16.27 23.31 30.71
CA ALA A 95 16.49 23.33 32.16
C ALA A 95 17.90 23.79 32.57
N PHE A 96 18.92 23.48 31.76
CA PHE A 96 20.28 23.93 32.02
C PHE A 96 20.48 25.42 31.71
N SER A 97 19.80 25.97 30.69
CA SER A 97 19.90 27.41 30.40
C SER A 97 19.15 28.26 31.44
N SER A 98 18.05 27.75 32.01
CA SER A 98 17.31 28.46 33.07
C SER A 98 18.03 28.51 34.42
N LEU A 99 19.01 27.64 34.67
CA LEU A 99 19.83 27.66 35.89
C LEU A 99 21.03 28.61 35.82
N LYS A 100 21.36 29.15 34.63
CA LYS A 100 22.50 30.06 34.41
C LYS A 100 22.08 31.54 34.31
N THR A 101 20.81 31.84 34.57
CA THR A 101 20.27 33.21 34.65
C THR A 101 19.92 33.48 36.10
#